data_AF-C6S9X2-F1
#
_entry.id   AF-C6S9X2-F1
#
_cell.length_a   1.000
_cell.length_b   1.000
_cell.length_c   1.000
_cell.angle_alpha   90.00
_cell.angle_beta   90.00
_cell.angle_gamma   90.00
#
_symmetry.space_group_name_H-M   'P 1'
#
loop_
_entity.id
_entity.type
_entity.pdbx_description
1 polymer ?
#
loop_
_entity_poly.entity_id
_entity_poly.type
_entity_poly.pdbx_seq_one_letter_code
_entity_poly.pdbx_strand_id
1 'polypeptide(L)'
;MAEGQKSAVTEYYLNHGIWPGDNSSAGVATSSKIKGKYVKEVTVANGVVTATMLSSGVNKEIQGKKLSLWAKRQDGSVKWFCGQPVTRAKADSDTVAAATGTDAAKKIDTKHLPSTCRDAASVVCIETPPTAFYKNT
;
A
#
# COMPACT_ATOMS: atom_id res chain seq x y z
N MET A 1 -3.30 -8.04 10.79
CA MET A 1 -2.43 -6.88 11.16
C MET A 1 -2.54 -5.72 10.17
N ALA A 2 -2.77 -5.96 8.86
CA ALA A 2 -2.91 -4.89 7.87
C ALA A 2 -4.32 -4.27 7.80
N GLU A 3 -5.37 -5.00 8.19
CA GLU A 3 -6.77 -4.52 8.08
C GLU A 3 -7.07 -3.33 9.01
N GLY A 4 -6.53 -3.33 10.23
CA GLY A 4 -6.74 -2.20 11.17
C GLY A 4 -6.21 -0.88 10.63
N GLN A 5 -5.12 -0.92 9.84
CA GLN A 5 -4.56 0.27 9.20
C GLN A 5 -5.43 0.74 8.03
N LYS A 6 -5.95 -0.22 7.24
CA LYS A 6 -6.88 0.10 6.15
C LYS A 6 -8.15 0.77 6.66
N SER A 7 -8.74 0.23 7.72
CA SER A 7 -9.96 0.78 8.32
C SER A 7 -9.74 2.21 8.78
N ALA A 8 -8.67 2.46 9.54
CA ALA A 8 -8.36 3.78 10.07
C ALA A 8 -8.07 4.82 8.98
N VAL A 9 -7.32 4.43 7.93
CA VAL A 9 -7.04 5.31 6.79
C VAL A 9 -8.31 5.62 5.98
N THR A 10 -9.18 4.61 5.77
CA THR A 10 -10.45 4.78 5.08
C THR A 10 -11.40 5.67 5.86
N GLU A 11 -11.55 5.44 7.17
CA GLU A 11 -12.41 6.25 8.04
C GLU A 11 -11.96 7.71 8.09
N TYR A 12 -10.65 7.96 8.22
CA TYR A 12 -10.10 9.31 8.14
C TYR A 12 -10.45 9.98 6.81
N TYR A 13 -10.26 9.28 5.69
CA TYR A 13 -10.59 9.83 4.37
C TYR A 13 -12.09 10.16 4.24
N LEU A 14 -12.98 9.28 4.72
CA LEU A 14 -14.42 9.51 4.66
C LEU A 14 -14.87 10.69 5.54
N ASN A 15 -14.22 10.91 6.68
CA ASN A 15 -14.54 12.02 7.59
C ASN A 15 -13.93 13.37 7.16
N HIS A 16 -12.75 13.36 6.53
CA HIS A 16 -11.99 14.58 6.25
C HIS A 16 -11.89 14.93 4.75
N GLY A 17 -12.27 14.02 3.84
CA GLY A 17 -12.14 14.20 2.39
C GLY A 17 -10.69 14.22 1.87
N ILE A 18 -9.71 13.99 2.74
CA ILE A 18 -8.28 13.92 2.43
C ILE A 18 -7.65 12.71 3.13
N TRP A 19 -6.60 12.16 2.54
CA TRP A 19 -5.84 11.06 3.12
C TRP A 19 -5.06 11.51 4.35
N PRO A 20 -4.91 10.67 5.39
CA PRO A 20 -4.12 11.02 6.56
C PRO A 20 -2.64 11.18 6.20
N GLY A 21 -2.02 12.28 6.65
CA GLY A 21 -0.62 12.59 6.35
C GLY A 21 0.35 11.57 6.93
N ASP A 22 0.04 11.04 8.11
CA ASP A 22 0.88 10.11 8.87
C ASP A 22 0.08 9.13 9.74
N ASN A 23 0.79 8.27 10.48
CA ASN A 23 0.19 7.32 11.43
C ASN A 23 -0.67 8.01 12.51
N SER A 24 -0.21 9.16 13.03
CA SER A 24 -0.91 9.85 14.12
C SER A 24 -2.23 10.44 13.63
N SER A 25 -2.21 11.05 12.45
CA SER A 25 -3.38 11.60 11.77
C SER A 25 -4.40 10.50 11.48
N ALA A 26 -3.94 9.33 11.04
CA ALA A 26 -4.79 8.16 10.84
C ALA A 26 -5.32 7.55 12.16
N GLY A 27 -4.90 8.01 13.34
CA GLY A 27 -5.33 7.43 14.62
C GLY A 27 -4.74 6.05 14.91
N VAL A 28 -3.59 5.71 14.30
CA VAL A 28 -2.91 4.43 14.50
C VAL A 28 -1.60 4.60 15.26
N ALA A 29 -1.09 3.49 15.81
CA ALA A 29 0.18 3.51 16.54
C ALA A 29 1.34 4.03 15.68
N THR A 30 2.33 4.65 16.32
CA THR A 30 3.57 5.08 15.67
C THR A 30 4.24 3.92 14.94
N SER A 31 4.88 4.18 13.80
CA SER A 31 5.36 3.14 12.88
C SER A 31 6.17 2.01 13.54
N SER A 32 7.07 2.36 14.45
CA SER A 32 7.95 1.43 15.18
C SER A 32 7.22 0.53 16.19
N LYS A 33 5.96 0.81 16.51
CA LYS A 33 5.10 -0.02 17.36
C LYS A 33 4.25 -1.01 16.57
N ILE A 34 4.06 -0.79 15.25
CA ILE A 34 3.33 -1.71 14.39
C ILE A 34 4.30 -2.75 13.83
N LYS A 35 4.52 -3.81 14.61
CA LYS A 35 5.46 -4.90 14.31
C LYS A 35 4.74 -6.23 14.16
N GLY A 36 5.32 -7.14 13.41
CA GLY A 36 4.82 -8.52 13.30
C GLY A 36 5.95 -9.51 13.10
N LYS A 37 5.61 -10.80 12.99
CA LYS A 37 6.60 -11.88 12.83
C LYS A 37 7.63 -11.63 11.72
N TYR A 38 7.22 -10.98 10.64
CA TYR A 38 8.08 -10.67 9.47
C TYR A 38 8.16 -9.17 9.16
N VAL A 39 7.44 -8.33 9.90
CA VAL A 39 7.28 -6.89 9.62
C VAL A 39 7.98 -6.10 10.72
N LYS A 40 8.93 -5.26 10.29
CA LYS A 40 9.71 -4.37 11.15
C LYS A 40 8.92 -3.15 11.63
N GLU A 41 8.13 -2.57 10.74
CA GLU A 41 7.35 -1.35 10.98
C GLU A 41 6.33 -1.16 9.85
N VAL A 42 5.29 -0.38 10.15
CA VAL A 42 4.29 0.05 9.17
C VAL A 42 4.12 1.56 9.25
N THR A 43 4.34 2.25 8.13
CA THR A 43 4.24 3.70 8.04
C THR A 43 3.06 4.08 7.16
N VAL A 44 2.25 5.04 7.62
CA VAL A 44 1.25 5.72 6.80
C VAL A 44 1.88 7.03 6.30
N ALA A 45 1.78 7.30 5.01
CA ALA A 45 2.21 8.55 4.41
C ALA A 45 1.19 8.97 3.34
N ASN A 46 0.46 10.06 3.57
CA ASN A 46 -0.63 10.51 2.69
C ASN A 46 -1.59 9.35 2.33
N GLY A 47 -2.01 8.55 3.32
CA GLY A 47 -2.87 7.38 3.15
C GLY A 47 -2.25 6.18 2.43
N VAL A 48 -0.97 6.22 2.04
CA VAL A 48 -0.23 5.03 1.59
C VAL A 48 0.33 4.32 2.82
N VAL A 49 -0.03 3.06 3.00
CA VAL A 49 0.45 2.20 4.08
C VAL A 49 1.62 1.38 3.56
N THR A 50 2.83 1.63 4.05
CA THR A 50 4.04 0.92 3.64
C THR A 50 4.55 0.04 4.77
N ALA A 51 4.66 -1.27 4.50
CA ALA A 51 5.23 -2.23 5.42
C ALA A 51 6.69 -2.48 5.07
N THR A 52 7.58 -2.38 6.07
CA THR A 52 8.99 -2.73 5.94
C THR A 52 9.24 -4.11 6.53
N MET A 53 9.84 -5.01 5.77
CA MET A 53 10.19 -6.36 6.21
C MET A 53 11.38 -6.33 7.18
N LEU A 54 11.45 -7.31 8.07
CA LEU A 54 12.61 -7.49 8.96
C LEU A 54 13.90 -7.74 8.17
N SER A 55 15.04 -7.43 8.79
CA SER A 55 16.36 -7.70 8.22
C SER A 55 16.91 -9.08 8.58
N SER A 56 16.23 -9.80 9.48
CA SER A 56 16.57 -11.16 9.91
C SER A 56 15.29 -11.98 10.12
N GLY A 57 15.41 -13.31 10.14
CA GLY A 57 14.24 -14.20 10.30
C GLY A 57 13.26 -14.20 9.11
N VAL A 58 13.67 -13.64 7.97
CA VAL A 58 12.95 -13.65 6.69
C VAL A 58 13.88 -14.08 5.56
N ASN A 59 13.32 -14.51 4.43
CA ASN A 59 14.08 -14.89 3.25
C ASN A 59 15.02 -13.75 2.82
N LYS A 60 16.29 -14.08 2.49
CA LYS A 60 17.33 -13.14 2.07
C LYS A 60 16.86 -12.20 0.95
N GLU A 61 16.03 -12.69 0.03
CA GLU A 61 15.51 -11.91 -1.09
C GLU A 61 14.47 -10.85 -0.69
N ILE A 62 13.96 -10.85 0.56
CA ILE A 62 12.96 -9.89 1.07
C ILE A 62 13.43 -9.09 2.29
N GLN A 63 14.67 -9.30 2.75
CA GLN A 63 15.20 -8.62 3.93
C GLN A 63 15.22 -7.10 3.76
N GLY A 64 14.62 -6.37 4.71
CA GLY A 64 14.54 -4.91 4.68
C GLY A 64 13.78 -4.31 3.49
N LYS A 65 13.10 -5.15 2.69
CA LYS A 65 12.29 -4.73 1.55
C LYS A 65 10.93 -4.22 1.97
N LYS A 66 10.21 -3.61 1.04
CA LYS A 66 8.96 -2.89 1.26
C LYS A 66 7.87 -3.33 0.29
N LEU A 67 6.64 -3.29 0.77
CA LEU A 67 5.42 -3.31 -0.04
C LEU A 67 4.50 -2.20 0.46
N SER A 68 3.62 -1.73 -0.41
CA SER A 68 2.65 -0.69 -0.09
C SER A 68 1.23 -1.18 -0.34
N LEU A 69 0.32 -0.66 0.48
CA LEU A 69 -1.11 -0.69 0.26
C LEU A 69 -1.57 0.75 0.10
N TRP A 70 -2.41 1.01 -0.89
CA TRP A 70 -2.96 2.33 -1.13
C TRP A 70 -4.40 2.18 -1.55
N ALA A 71 -5.19 3.22 -1.31
CA ALA A 71 -6.55 3.29 -1.79
C ALA A 71 -6.73 4.42 -2.81
N LYS A 72 -7.70 4.26 -3.68
CA LYS A 72 -8.18 5.32 -4.58
C LYS A 72 -9.67 5.48 -4.37
N ARG A 73 -10.19 6.70 -4.49
CA ARG A 73 -11.62 6.96 -4.42
C ARG A 73 -12.36 6.29 -5.59
N GLN A 74 -13.55 5.76 -5.31
CA GLN A 74 -14.50 5.28 -6.31
C GLN A 74 -15.93 5.52 -5.80
N ASP A 75 -16.64 6.47 -6.40
CA ASP A 75 -18.08 6.72 -6.23
C ASP A 75 -18.63 6.58 -4.80
N GLY A 76 -18.07 7.36 -3.87
CA GLY A 76 -18.50 7.37 -2.46
C GLY A 76 -17.86 6.28 -1.59
N SER A 77 -17.01 5.44 -2.17
CA SER A 77 -16.21 4.42 -1.49
C SER A 77 -14.73 4.57 -1.83
N VAL A 78 -13.89 3.70 -1.25
CA VAL A 78 -12.46 3.61 -1.60
C VAL A 78 -12.10 2.17 -1.98
N LYS A 79 -11.34 2.03 -3.05
CA LYS A 79 -10.81 0.74 -3.52
C LYS A 79 -9.35 0.62 -3.10
N TRP A 80 -9.02 -0.45 -2.39
CA TRP A 80 -7.66 -0.75 -1.94
C TRP A 80 -6.90 -1.59 -2.97
N PHE A 81 -5.62 -1.30 -3.08
CA PHE A 81 -4.64 -1.98 -3.90
C PHE A 81 -3.44 -2.37 -3.04
N CYS A 82 -2.67 -3.36 -3.50
CA CYS A 82 -1.51 -3.87 -2.81
C CYS A 82 -0.42 -4.24 -3.82
N GLY A 83 0.81 -3.82 -3.56
CA GLY A 83 1.90 -4.06 -4.50
C GLY A 83 3.24 -3.55 -4.04
N GLN A 84 4.11 -3.30 -5.02
CA GLN A 84 5.41 -2.70 -4.79
C GLN A 84 5.29 -1.29 -4.17
N PRO A 85 6.37 -0.73 -3.61
CA PRO A 85 6.33 0.57 -2.96
C PRO A 85 5.80 1.67 -3.88
N VAL A 86 4.84 2.45 -3.37
CA VAL A 86 4.27 3.62 -4.06
C VAL A 86 4.34 4.85 -3.17
N THR A 87 4.22 6.02 -3.76
CA THR A 87 4.10 7.30 -3.06
C THR A 87 2.89 8.07 -3.56
N ARG A 88 2.24 8.80 -2.65
CA ARG A 88 1.20 9.78 -2.97
C ARG A 88 1.77 11.17 -2.75
N ALA A 89 1.76 11.98 -3.81
CA ALA A 89 2.40 13.29 -3.79
C ALA A 89 1.79 14.24 -2.74
N LYS A 90 0.46 14.16 -2.55
CA LYS A 90 -0.29 14.99 -1.61
C LYS A 90 -1.44 14.21 -0.98
N ALA A 91 -1.84 14.62 0.22
CA ALA A 91 -2.95 14.03 0.96
C ALA A 91 -4.32 14.18 0.25
N ASP A 92 -4.50 15.15 -0.64
CA ASP A 92 -5.74 15.38 -1.39
C ASP A 92 -5.77 14.66 -2.76
N SER A 93 -4.67 14.02 -3.16
CA SER A 93 -4.57 13.34 -4.45
C SER A 93 -5.18 11.94 -4.40
N ASP A 94 -5.91 11.52 -5.43
CA ASP A 94 -6.35 10.12 -5.57
C ASP A 94 -5.35 9.23 -6.33
N THR A 95 -4.30 9.81 -6.90
CA THR A 95 -3.30 9.08 -7.68
C THR A 95 -2.08 8.75 -6.84
N VAL A 96 -1.43 7.63 -7.18
CA VAL A 96 -0.14 7.24 -6.62
C VAL A 96 0.84 7.00 -7.76
N ALA A 97 2.12 7.17 -7.49
CA ALA A 97 3.20 6.83 -8.40
C ALA A 97 4.06 5.72 -7.77
N ALA A 98 4.79 4.97 -8.60
CA ALA A 98 5.82 4.07 -8.09
C ALA A 98 6.82 4.88 -7.25
N ALA A 99 7.23 4.34 -6.10
CA ALA A 99 8.22 5.01 -5.27
C ALA A 99 9.54 5.17 -6.03
N THR A 100 10.27 6.24 -5.73
CA THR A 100 11.57 6.57 -6.34
C THR A 100 12.69 6.42 -5.29
N GLY A 101 13.95 6.50 -5.73
CA GLY A 101 15.12 6.48 -4.84
C GLY A 101 15.26 5.19 -4.01
N THR A 102 15.55 5.32 -2.72
CA THR A 102 15.83 4.19 -1.81
C THR A 102 14.65 3.22 -1.69
N ASP A 103 13.41 3.71 -1.80
CA ASP A 103 12.22 2.87 -1.68
C ASP A 103 11.99 2.05 -2.96
N ALA A 104 12.32 2.61 -4.12
CA ALA A 104 12.35 1.88 -5.40
C ALA A 104 13.38 0.74 -5.39
N ALA A 105 14.52 0.95 -4.72
CA ALA A 105 15.56 -0.06 -4.55
C ALA A 105 15.16 -1.17 -3.56
N LYS A 106 14.25 -0.87 -2.62
CA LYS A 106 13.76 -1.79 -1.60
C LYS A 106 12.45 -2.50 -1.99
N LYS A 107 12.07 -2.50 -3.26
CA LYS A 107 10.86 -3.21 -3.71
C LYS A 107 11.01 -4.73 -3.60
N ILE A 108 10.00 -5.38 -3.03
CA ILE A 108 9.88 -6.84 -3.08
C ILE A 108 9.69 -7.26 -4.54
N ASP A 109 10.40 -8.31 -4.97
CA ASP A 109 10.21 -8.87 -6.31
C ASP A 109 8.82 -9.49 -6.41
N THR A 110 8.15 -9.32 -7.55
CA THR A 110 6.75 -9.75 -7.71
C THR A 110 6.59 -11.26 -7.50
N LYS A 111 7.63 -12.08 -7.71
CA LYS A 111 7.60 -13.52 -7.41
C LYS A 111 7.34 -13.82 -5.94
N HIS A 112 7.75 -12.91 -5.04
CA HIS A 112 7.56 -13.05 -3.58
C HIS A 112 6.28 -12.36 -3.08
N LEU A 113 5.58 -11.63 -3.94
CA LEU A 113 4.29 -11.06 -3.60
C LEU A 113 3.18 -12.09 -3.86
N PRO A 114 2.19 -12.22 -2.95
CA PRO A 114 0.96 -12.95 -3.23
C PRO A 114 0.28 -12.41 -4.49
N SER A 115 -0.47 -13.25 -5.20
CA SER A 115 -1.18 -12.83 -6.42
C SER A 115 -2.11 -11.63 -6.20
N THR A 116 -2.71 -11.53 -5.01
CA THR A 116 -3.59 -10.44 -4.58
C THR A 116 -2.84 -9.16 -4.17
N CYS A 117 -1.52 -9.13 -4.25
CA CYS A 117 -0.69 -7.98 -3.90
C CYS A 117 0.36 -7.70 -5.00
N ARG A 118 -0.09 -7.71 -6.27
CA ARG A 118 0.75 -7.43 -7.45
C ARG A 118 0.20 -6.28 -8.28
N ASP A 119 -0.56 -5.37 -7.66
CA ASP A 119 -1.10 -4.21 -8.34
C ASP A 119 0.02 -3.26 -8.78
N ALA A 120 -0.07 -2.74 -10.00
CA ALA A 120 0.80 -1.67 -10.46
C ALA A 120 0.35 -0.31 -9.91
N ALA A 121 1.27 0.63 -9.68
CA ALA A 121 0.90 1.98 -9.21
C ALA A 121 -0.11 2.68 -10.15
N SER A 122 0.04 2.42 -11.45
CA SER A 122 -0.83 2.94 -12.53
C SER A 122 -2.18 2.24 -12.63
N VAL A 123 -2.47 1.21 -11.84
CA VAL A 123 -3.75 0.49 -11.89
C VAL A 123 -4.90 1.49 -11.72
N VAL A 124 -5.85 1.48 -12.64
CA VAL A 124 -7.02 2.36 -12.60
C VAL A 124 -8.16 1.63 -11.89
N CYS A 125 -9.04 2.39 -11.21
CA CYS A 125 -10.34 1.88 -10.79
C CYS A 125 -11.20 1.62 -12.03
N ILE A 126 -11.00 0.48 -12.68
CA ILE A 126 -11.91 0.01 -13.72
C ILE A 126 -13.16 -0.56 -13.04
N GLU A 127 -14.31 0.07 -13.32
CA GLU A 127 -15.63 -0.37 -12.85
C GLU A 127 -16.05 -1.70 -13.48
N THR A 128 -15.49 -1.99 -14.65
CA THR A 128 -15.68 -3.25 -15.38
C THR A 128 -14.39 -4.07 -15.26
N PRO A 129 -14.46 -5.37 -14.88
CA PRO A 129 -13.27 -6.22 -15.00
C PRO A 129 -12.74 -6.08 -16.42
N PRO A 130 -11.41 -5.94 -16.62
CA PRO A 130 -10.90 -5.99 -17.97
C PRO A 130 -11.28 -7.39 -18.46
N THR A 131 -12.01 -7.45 -19.56
CA THR A 131 -12.21 -8.68 -20.33
C THR A 131 -10.83 -9.10 -20.81
N ALA A 132 -10.06 -9.72 -19.92
CA ALA A 132 -8.79 -10.33 -20.21
C ALA A 132 -9.11 -11.53 -21.08
N PHE A 133 -9.05 -11.31 -22.39
CA PHE A 133 -8.42 -12.23 -23.33
C PHE A 133 -8.66 -13.72 -23.03
N TYR A 134 -9.90 -14.17 -23.22
CA TYR A 134 -10.09 -15.52 -23.79
C TYR A 134 -9.64 -15.46 -25.25
N LYS A 135 -8.32 -15.54 -25.48
CA LYS A 135 -7.77 -16.04 -26.75
C LYS A 135 -7.11 -17.37 -26.44
N ASN A 136 -7.95 -18.39 -26.29
CA ASN A 136 -7.54 -19.75 -26.59
C ASN A 136 -7.99 -20.01 -28.03
N THR A 137 -7.07 -19.83 -28.97
CA THR A 137 -7.14 -20.40 -30.32
C THR A 137 -5.84 -21.15 -30.53
#